data_AF-A0A816BHN1-F1
#
_entry.id   AF-A0A816BHN1-F1
#
_cell.length_a   1.000
_cell.length_b   1.000
_cell.length_c   1.000
_cell.angle_alpha   90.00
_cell.angle_beta   90.00
_cell.angle_gamma   90.00
#
_symmetry.space_group_name_H-M   'P 1'
#
loop_
_entity.id
_entity.type
_entity.pdbx_description
1 polymer ?
#
loop_
_entity_poly.entity_id
_entity_poly.type
_entity_poly.pdbx_seq_one_letter_code
_entity_poly.pdbx_strand_id
1 'polypeptide(L)'
;MKNCKNLKVGFEEVAEQLEIERIGPQHQAGSNSLMTGLAFFKMKVLFFEDSIDEGKYSEHVYGLGHSAFPADEFVYENNPVNVVEKKSR
;
A
#
# COMPACT_ATOMS: atom_id res chain seq x y z
N MET A 1 4.44 -10.67 1.60
CA MET A 1 3.07 -10.39 1.14
C MET A 1 2.31 -11.71 0.99
N LYS A 2 1.39 -12.06 1.92
CA LYS A 2 0.62 -13.31 1.84
C LYS A 2 -0.69 -13.18 1.05
N ASN A 3 -1.26 -11.97 0.96
CA ASN A 3 -2.61 -11.74 0.43
C ASN A 3 -2.66 -11.42 -1.08
N CYS A 4 -1.54 -11.03 -1.70
CA CYS A 4 -1.50 -10.62 -3.12
C CYS A 4 -0.46 -11.41 -3.94
N LYS A 5 -0.24 -12.68 -3.61
CA LYS A 5 0.86 -13.50 -4.16
C LYS A 5 0.82 -13.72 -5.68
N ASN A 6 -0.33 -13.52 -6.32
CA ASN A 6 -0.56 -13.80 -7.75
C ASN A 6 -0.82 -12.53 -8.59
N LEU A 7 -0.66 -11.35 -8.00
CA LEU A 7 -0.89 -10.09 -8.70
C LEU A 7 0.37 -9.69 -9.47
N LYS A 8 0.23 -9.31 -10.75
CA LYS A 8 1.33 -8.81 -11.57
C LYS A 8 1.78 -7.41 -11.11
N VAL A 9 2.95 -6.98 -11.56
CA VAL A 9 3.62 -5.77 -11.03
C VAL A 9 3.11 -4.48 -11.66
N GLY A 10 2.57 -4.51 -12.89
CA GLY A 10 2.08 -3.32 -13.59
C GLY A 10 0.65 -2.93 -13.21
N PHE A 11 0.39 -1.62 -13.06
CA PHE A 11 -0.95 -1.11 -12.73
C PHE A 11 -2.03 -1.55 -13.73
N GLU A 12 -1.75 -1.49 -15.03
CA GLU A 12 -2.70 -1.92 -16.07
C GLU A 12 -3.00 -3.42 -15.96
N GLU A 13 -1.97 -4.23 -15.69
CA GLU A 13 -2.10 -5.68 -15.53
C GLU A 13 -2.92 -6.02 -14.29
N VAL A 14 -2.72 -5.28 -13.19
CA VAL A 14 -3.54 -5.39 -11.99
C VAL A 14 -4.99 -5.01 -12.28
N ALA A 15 -5.22 -3.93 -13.03
CA ALA A 15 -6.58 -3.51 -13.40
C ALA A 15 -7.27 -4.58 -14.26
N GLU A 16 -6.55 -5.21 -15.20
CA GLU A 16 -7.05 -6.32 -16.01
C GLU A 16 -7.38 -7.56 -15.15
N GLN A 17 -6.48 -7.97 -14.24
CA GLN A 17 -6.72 -9.10 -13.32
C GLN A 17 -7.89 -8.85 -12.37
N LEU A 18 -8.11 -7.60 -12.00
CA LEU A 18 -9.23 -7.17 -11.19
C LEU A 18 -10.46 -6.84 -12.05
N GLU A 19 -10.47 -7.06 -13.36
CA GLU A 19 -11.60 -6.76 -14.26
C GLU A 19 -12.13 -5.34 -14.06
N ILE A 20 -11.24 -4.35 -13.99
CA ILE A 20 -11.56 -2.93 -13.84
C ILE A 20 -11.48 -2.28 -15.21
N GLU A 21 -12.62 -1.79 -15.68
CA GLU A 21 -12.69 -1.03 -16.93
C GLU A 21 -12.13 0.39 -16.72
N ARG A 22 -11.28 0.82 -17.66
CA ARG A 22 -10.71 2.17 -17.65
C ARG A 22 -11.75 3.20 -18.04
N ILE A 23 -11.84 4.26 -17.24
CA ILE A 23 -12.63 5.46 -17.56
C ILE A 23 -11.69 6.64 -17.78
N GLY A 24 -11.77 7.23 -18.97
CA GLY A 24 -10.94 8.36 -19.36
C GLY A 24 -9.58 7.97 -19.97
N PRO A 25 -8.79 8.97 -20.38
CA PRO A 25 -7.54 8.77 -21.10
C PRO A 25 -6.44 8.13 -20.23
N GLN A 26 -5.71 7.19 -20.81
CA GLN A 26 -4.54 6.58 -20.17
C GLN A 26 -3.46 7.63 -19.89
N HIS A 27 -2.68 7.41 -18.82
CA HIS A 27 -1.58 8.28 -18.38
C HIS A 27 -2.00 9.69 -17.93
N GLN A 28 -3.28 9.94 -17.68
CA GLN A 28 -3.73 11.15 -16.99
C GLN A 28 -4.00 10.89 -15.51
N ALA A 29 -3.61 11.86 -14.67
CA ALA A 29 -3.76 11.76 -13.22
C ALA A 29 -5.21 11.45 -12.79
N GLY A 30 -6.20 12.10 -13.42
CA GLY A 30 -7.61 11.88 -13.11
C GLY A 30 -8.06 10.43 -13.37
N SER A 31 -7.85 9.93 -14.59
CA SER A 31 -8.19 8.53 -14.95
C SER A 31 -7.46 7.53 -14.05
N ASN A 32 -6.16 7.76 -13.80
CA ASN A 32 -5.37 6.88 -12.96
C ASN A 32 -5.82 6.89 -11.49
N SER A 33 -6.20 8.06 -10.93
CA SER A 33 -6.72 8.15 -9.56
C SER A 33 -8.05 7.40 -9.39
N LEU A 34 -8.94 7.49 -10.37
CA LEU A 34 -10.22 6.77 -10.36
C LEU A 34 -9.98 5.25 -10.37
N MET A 35 -9.15 4.78 -11.30
CA MET A 35 -8.82 3.36 -11.38
C MET A 35 -8.08 2.86 -10.13
N THR A 36 -7.22 3.67 -9.52
CA THR A 36 -6.53 3.33 -8.27
C THR A 36 -7.53 3.14 -7.13
N GLY A 37 -8.52 4.02 -7.00
CA GLY A 37 -9.59 3.88 -6.02
C GLY A 37 -10.43 2.62 -6.24
N LEU A 38 -10.83 2.36 -7.49
CA LEU A 38 -11.58 1.13 -7.85
C LEU A 38 -10.78 -0.14 -7.50
N ALA A 39 -9.48 -0.15 -7.83
CA ALA A 39 -8.59 -1.26 -7.51
C ALA A 39 -8.48 -1.48 -6.01
N PHE A 40 -8.29 -0.42 -5.23
CA PHE A 40 -8.20 -0.49 -3.78
C PHE A 40 -9.45 -1.13 -3.16
N PHE A 41 -10.66 -0.63 -3.49
CA PHE A 41 -11.90 -1.16 -2.90
C PHE A 41 -12.19 -2.59 -3.36
N LYS A 42 -11.92 -2.92 -4.63
CA LYS A 42 -12.09 -4.31 -5.11
C LYS A 42 -11.12 -5.26 -4.41
N MET A 43 -9.86 -4.87 -4.26
CA MET A 43 -8.87 -5.66 -3.52
C MET A 43 -9.24 -5.82 -2.05
N LYS A 44 -9.74 -4.77 -1.40
CA LYS A 44 -10.19 -4.78 0.00
C LYS A 44 -11.21 -5.89 0.26
N VAL A 45 -12.19 -6.03 -0.63
CA VAL A 45 -13.20 -7.10 -0.54
C VAL A 45 -12.61 -8.47 -0.86
N LEU A 46 -11.85 -8.60 -1.96
CA LEU A 46 -11.38 -9.89 -2.45
C LEU A 46 -10.26 -10.53 -1.61
N PHE A 47 -9.37 -9.74 -1.03
CA PHE A 47 -8.13 -10.23 -0.40
C PHE A 47 -7.98 -9.83 1.07
N PHE A 48 -8.86 -8.99 1.59
CA PHE A 48 -8.74 -8.43 2.94
C PHE A 48 -10.04 -8.52 3.74
N GLU A 49 -11.02 -9.34 3.33
CA GLU A 49 -12.27 -9.54 4.09
C GLU A 49 -12.99 -8.22 4.42
N ASP A 50 -12.90 -7.27 3.49
CA ASP A 50 -13.42 -5.90 3.64
C ASP A 50 -12.82 -5.09 4.83
N SER A 51 -11.65 -5.48 5.34
CA SER A 51 -10.97 -4.84 6.47
C SER A 51 -9.45 -4.78 6.30
N ILE A 52 -8.84 -3.60 6.46
CA ILE A 52 -7.39 -3.43 6.31
C ILE A 52 -6.78 -3.19 7.69
N ASP A 53 -5.74 -3.97 8.01
CA ASP A 53 -4.93 -3.77 9.21
C ASP A 53 -4.05 -2.52 9.06
N GLU A 54 -4.48 -1.41 9.67
CA GLU A 54 -3.77 -0.14 9.60
C GLU A 54 -2.35 -0.21 10.16
N GLY A 55 -2.12 -0.96 11.25
CA GLY A 55 -0.79 -1.09 11.85
C GLY A 55 0.22 -1.74 10.91
N LYS A 56 -0.27 -2.58 10.00
CA LYS A 56 0.56 -3.31 9.04
C LYS A 56 0.74 -2.59 7.70
N TYR A 57 -0.26 -1.85 7.24
CA TYR A 57 -0.29 -1.32 5.86
C TYR A 57 -0.24 0.20 5.77
N SER A 58 -0.64 0.94 6.80
CA SER A 58 -0.62 2.41 6.78
C SER A 58 0.81 2.94 6.71
N GLU A 59 0.99 4.08 6.06
CA GLU A 59 2.29 4.80 5.93
C GLU A 59 3.39 4.07 5.14
N HIS A 60 3.11 2.88 4.61
CA HIS A 60 4.07 2.10 3.82
C HIS A 60 3.98 2.47 2.33
N VAL A 61 5.07 3.00 1.78
CA VAL A 61 5.21 3.30 0.35
C VAL A 61 6.02 2.20 -0.34
N TYR A 62 5.50 1.65 -1.43
CA TYR A 62 6.20 0.59 -2.19
C TYR A 62 7.60 1.04 -2.62
N GLY A 63 8.61 0.21 -2.34
CA GLY A 63 10.00 0.49 -2.68
C GLY A 63 10.74 1.42 -1.71
N LEU A 64 10.09 1.87 -0.61
CA LEU A 64 10.68 2.73 0.40
C LEU A 64 10.46 2.16 1.82
N GLY A 65 11.50 2.20 2.65
CA GLY A 65 11.43 1.78 4.07
C GLY A 65 11.79 0.30 4.33
N HIS A 66 11.88 -0.07 5.62
CA HIS A 66 12.35 -1.37 6.12
C HIS A 66 11.37 -2.55 5.92
N SER A 67 10.28 -2.37 5.18
CA SER A 67 9.26 -3.42 4.93
C SER A 67 9.68 -4.45 3.86
N ALA A 68 10.95 -4.42 3.41
CA ALA A 68 11.51 -5.40 2.48
C ALA A 68 11.70 -6.80 3.08
N PHE A 69 11.52 -6.99 4.40
CA PHE A 69 11.74 -8.27 5.07
C PHE A 69 10.57 -8.63 6.01
N PRO A 70 10.26 -9.93 6.17
CA PRO A 70 9.08 -10.38 6.90
C PRO A 70 9.15 -9.96 8.37
N ALA A 71 8.05 -9.41 8.86
CA ALA A 71 7.77 -9.24 10.28
C ALA A 71 7.61 -10.61 10.96
N ASP A 72 8.72 -11.26 11.26
CA ASP A 72 8.90 -11.85 12.58
C ASP A 72 9.94 -10.94 13.26
N GLU A 73 9.67 -10.48 14.49
CA GLU A 73 10.62 -9.77 15.38
C GLU A 73 10.65 -8.22 15.39
N PHE A 74 9.57 -7.51 15.04
CA PHE A 74 9.45 -6.11 15.51
C PHE A 74 8.09 -5.83 16.14
N VAL A 75 8.13 -5.69 17.48
CA VAL A 75 7.06 -5.11 18.29
C VAL A 75 7.04 -3.60 18.02
N TYR A 76 5.90 -3.07 17.62
CA TYR A 76 5.69 -1.62 17.59
C TYR A 76 5.67 -1.09 19.03
N GLU A 77 6.80 -0.60 19.51
CA GLU A 77 6.82 0.24 20.70
C GLU A 77 6.53 1.68 20.28
N ASN A 78 5.25 2.04 20.36
CA ASN A 78 4.81 3.43 20.28
C ASN A 78 5.36 4.19 21.49
N ASN A 79 6.56 4.77 21.37
CA ASN A 79 7.04 5.75 22.33
C ASN A 79 7.14 7.13 21.66
N PRO A 80 6.20 8.06 21.92
CA PRO A 80 6.48 9.46 21.65
C PRO A 80 7.56 9.92 22.64
N VAL A 81 8.16 11.09 22.43
CA VAL A 81 9.08 11.78 23.37
C VAL A 81 10.58 11.45 23.18
N ASN A 82 11.23 12.20 22.28
CA ASN A 82 12.27 13.19 22.63
C ASN A 82 13.07 13.64 21.38
N VAL A 83 12.73 14.81 20.84
CA VAL A 83 13.67 15.58 20.01
C VAL A 83 14.71 16.17 20.97
N VAL A 84 15.86 15.51 21.12
CA VAL A 84 17.00 16.12 21.83
C VAL A 84 17.83 16.90 20.82
N GLU A 85 17.73 18.23 20.86
CA GLU A 85 18.67 19.14 20.22
C GLU A 85 20.11 18.80 20.66
N LYS A 86 20.95 18.40 19.70
CA LYS A 86 22.39 18.26 19.94
C LYS A 86 23.01 19.66 20.06
N LYS A 87 23.28 20.09 21.29
CA LYS A 87 24.13 21.25 21.55
C LYS A 87 25.58 20.87 21.23
N SER A 88 26.16 21.52 20.21
CA SER A 88 27.56 21.37 19.81
C SER A 88 28.47 21.70 21.00
N ARG A 89 29.43 20.82 21.26
CA ARG A 89 30.66 21.23 21.93
C ARG A 89 31.59 21.89 20.92
#